data_AF-V4XYL8-F1
#
_entry.id   AF-V4XYL8-F1
#
_cell.length_a   1.000
_cell.length_b   1.000
_cell.length_c   1.000
_cell.angle_alpha   90.00
_cell.angle_beta   90.00
_cell.angle_gamma   90.00
#
_symmetry.space_group_name_H-M   'P 1'
#
loop_
_entity.id
_entity.type
_entity.pdbx_description
1 polymer ?
#
loop_
_entity_poly.entity_id
_entity_poly.type
_entity_poly.pdbx_seq_one_letter_code
_entity_poly.pdbx_strand_id
1 'polypeptide(L)'
;MDNLFIYLIILVILAIVVVLIYLVDKVNAIEGRGTVGELASQAAALITSAPSLDNGFNGLSGKKLWDTACGKAEPPLGIPELESFRKRYEPILNKHILGLIEDGGHDAAGGTSRSPQATRNISTLRANVESWLPPQHVSALYKAGYEAASNPADVPRIAQGLDETCTTLYARCDIDIGLPYSQRVFNDASSNNGGDSGASAAMLLEGPHADPAQNGVADAGAQAGDFEVDPVSR
;
A
#
# COMPACT_ATOMS: atom_id res chain seq x y z
N MET A 1 -27.49 -4.31 61.43
CA MET A 1 -28.00 -4.08 60.05
C MET A 1 -26.85 -3.96 59.05
N ASP A 2 -25.63 -3.85 59.55
CA ASP A 2 -24.41 -3.57 58.80
C ASP A 2 -23.92 -4.78 57.99
N ASN A 3 -24.03 -5.99 58.55
CA ASN A 3 -23.64 -7.22 57.83
C ASN A 3 -24.54 -7.46 56.60
N LEU A 4 -25.84 -7.17 56.69
CA LEU A 4 -26.77 -7.27 55.56
C LEU A 4 -26.40 -6.28 54.45
N PHE A 5 -26.04 -5.05 54.82
CA PHE A 5 -25.61 -4.01 53.89
C PHE A 5 -24.29 -4.37 53.21
N ILE A 6 -23.34 -4.94 53.97
CA ILE A 6 -22.07 -5.46 53.44
C ILE A 6 -22.32 -6.61 52.45
N TYR A 7 -23.22 -7.56 52.74
CA TYR A 7 -23.56 -8.63 51.80
C TYR A 7 -24.21 -8.09 50.52
N LEU A 8 -25.05 -7.05 50.61
CA LEU A 8 -25.68 -6.41 49.45
C LEU A 8 -24.63 -5.71 48.57
N ILE A 9 -23.69 -4.98 49.18
CA ILE A 9 -22.58 -4.34 48.46
C ILE A 9 -21.69 -5.39 47.78
N ILE A 10 -21.35 -6.47 48.48
CA ILE A 10 -20.55 -7.56 47.91
C ILE A 10 -21.27 -8.19 46.71
N LEU A 11 -22.59 -8.39 46.81
CA LEU A 11 -23.40 -8.93 45.70
C LEU A 11 -23.40 -8.00 44.48
N VAL A 12 -23.52 -6.69 44.69
CA VAL A 12 -23.48 -5.69 43.61
C VAL A 12 -22.10 -5.66 42.96
N ILE A 13 -21.02 -5.66 43.75
CA ILE A 13 -19.65 -5.69 43.22
C ILE A 13 -19.39 -6.97 42.44
N LEU A 14 -19.84 -8.12 42.94
CA LEU A 14 -19.71 -9.40 42.25
C LEU A 14 -20.46 -9.39 40.90
N ALA A 15 -21.67 -8.82 40.86
CA ALA A 15 -22.42 -8.67 39.63
C ALA A 15 -21.68 -7.79 38.60
N ILE A 16 -21.08 -6.68 39.05
CA ILE A 16 -20.28 -5.79 38.19
C ILE A 16 -19.05 -6.52 37.64
N VAL A 17 -18.33 -7.28 38.47
CA VAL A 17 -17.15 -8.04 38.04
C VAL A 17 -17.52 -9.08 36.97
N VAL A 18 -18.63 -9.80 37.15
CA VAL A 18 -19.13 -10.75 36.14
C VAL A 18 -19.47 -10.05 34.82
N VAL A 19 -20.08 -8.86 34.88
CA VAL A 19 -20.39 -8.06 33.68
C VAL A 19 -19.12 -7.57 32.99
N LEU A 20 -18.09 -7.15 33.73
CA LEU A 20 -16.80 -6.74 33.15
C LEU A 20 -16.08 -7.90 32.46
N ILE A 21 -16.04 -9.09 33.08
CA ILE A 21 -15.46 -10.29 32.46
C ILE A 21 -16.23 -10.63 31.17
N TYR A 22 -17.57 -10.57 31.20
CA TYR A 22 -18.40 -10.79 30.02
C TYR A 22 -18.12 -9.76 28.91
N LEU A 23 -17.93 -8.49 29.26
CA LEU A 23 -17.59 -7.45 28.28
C LEU A 23 -16.20 -7.68 27.69
N VAL A 24 -15.22 -8.09 28.49
CA VAL A 24 -13.87 -8.43 27.99
C VAL A 24 -13.94 -9.66 27.09
N ASP A 25 -14.64 -10.73 27.47
CA ASP A 25 -14.81 -11.91 26.62
C ASP A 25 -15.62 -11.60 25.35
N LYS A 26 -16.61 -10.71 25.43
CA LYS A 26 -17.43 -10.31 24.27
C LYS A 26 -16.68 -9.37 23.34
N VAL A 27 -15.91 -8.42 23.88
CA VAL A 27 -15.00 -7.57 23.09
C VAL A 27 -13.91 -8.44 22.48
N ASN A 28 -13.28 -9.34 23.23
CA ASN A 28 -12.33 -10.33 22.70
C ASN A 28 -12.97 -11.32 21.72
N ALA A 29 -14.26 -11.62 21.82
CA ALA A 29 -14.98 -12.40 20.83
C ALA A 29 -15.29 -11.57 19.57
N ILE A 30 -15.53 -10.27 19.69
CA ILE A 30 -15.73 -9.36 18.56
C ILE A 30 -14.39 -9.08 17.85
N GLU A 31 -13.30 -8.97 18.60
CA GLU A 31 -11.95 -8.72 18.10
C GLU A 31 -11.26 -10.03 17.63
N GLY A 32 -11.54 -11.15 18.31
CA GLY A 32 -10.91 -12.45 18.06
C GLY A 32 -11.70 -13.41 17.16
N ARG A 33 -12.99 -13.17 16.91
CA ARG A 33 -13.78 -13.90 15.91
C ARG A 33 -14.02 -12.99 14.72
N GLY A 34 -13.03 -12.92 13.83
CA GLY A 34 -13.14 -13.58 12.54
C GLY A 34 -14.42 -13.39 11.71
N THR A 35 -15.22 -12.36 11.93
CA THR A 35 -16.33 -11.98 11.04
C THR A 35 -15.81 -11.53 9.68
N VAL A 36 -14.50 -11.28 9.53
CA VAL A 36 -13.88 -11.14 8.21
C VAL A 36 -13.49 -12.49 7.63
N GLY A 37 -12.93 -13.43 8.41
CA GLY A 37 -12.46 -14.72 7.89
C GLY A 37 -13.58 -15.73 7.60
N GLU A 38 -14.60 -15.77 8.47
CA GLU A 38 -15.71 -16.74 8.42
C GLU A 38 -16.87 -16.24 7.56
N LEU A 39 -17.05 -14.92 7.47
CA LEU A 39 -17.91 -14.28 6.48
C LEU A 39 -17.20 -14.19 5.12
N ALA A 40 -15.87 -14.05 5.04
CA ALA A 40 -15.16 -14.19 3.77
C ALA A 40 -15.16 -15.64 3.28
N SER A 41 -15.14 -16.65 4.15
CA SER A 41 -15.24 -18.05 3.72
C SER A 41 -16.68 -18.47 3.40
N GLN A 42 -17.70 -17.94 4.11
CA GLN A 42 -19.10 -18.11 3.70
C GLN A 42 -19.47 -17.28 2.47
N ALA A 43 -18.93 -16.06 2.32
CA ALA A 43 -19.02 -15.29 1.08
C ALA A 43 -18.29 -16.02 -0.04
N ALA A 44 -17.08 -16.54 0.16
CA ALA A 44 -16.37 -17.34 -0.84
C ALA A 44 -17.16 -18.60 -1.24
N ALA A 45 -17.86 -19.25 -0.30
CA ALA A 45 -18.73 -20.39 -0.60
C ALA A 45 -20.00 -19.98 -1.38
N LEU A 46 -20.56 -18.79 -1.15
CA LEU A 46 -21.69 -18.25 -1.92
C LEU A 46 -21.25 -17.69 -3.29
N ILE A 47 -20.04 -17.14 -3.41
CA ILE A 47 -19.43 -16.64 -4.66
C ILE A 47 -19.01 -17.80 -5.57
N THR A 48 -18.71 -18.99 -5.02
CA THR A 48 -18.46 -20.21 -5.81
C THR A 48 -19.70 -20.71 -6.56
N SER A 49 -20.89 -20.19 -6.22
CA SER A 49 -22.18 -20.59 -6.82
C SER A 49 -22.93 -19.44 -7.50
N ALA A 50 -22.27 -18.29 -7.71
CA ALA A 50 -22.79 -17.21 -8.54
C ALA A 50 -22.18 -17.32 -9.95
N PRO A 51 -22.97 -17.14 -11.04
CA PRO A 51 -22.41 -17.01 -12.38
C PRO A 51 -21.43 -15.82 -12.36
N SER A 52 -20.19 -16.09 -12.71
CA SER A 52 -19.07 -15.15 -12.70
C SER A 52 -19.46 -13.78 -13.26
N LEU A 53 -19.65 -12.79 -12.38
CA LEU A 53 -19.40 -11.40 -12.76
C LEU A 53 -17.96 -11.36 -13.25
N ASP A 54 -17.78 -11.04 -14.53
CA ASP A 54 -16.47 -11.00 -15.18
C ASP A 54 -15.51 -10.16 -14.34
N ASN A 55 -14.52 -10.83 -13.72
CA ASN A 55 -13.50 -10.19 -12.90
C ASN A 55 -12.43 -9.49 -13.75
N GLY A 56 -12.66 -9.35 -15.07
CA GLY A 56 -11.73 -8.77 -16.04
C GLY A 56 -10.65 -9.76 -16.52
N PHE A 57 -10.66 -10.99 -15.99
CA PHE A 57 -9.72 -12.08 -16.28
C PHE A 57 -10.46 -13.40 -16.58
N ASN A 58 -11.66 -13.34 -17.18
CA ASN A 58 -12.45 -14.52 -17.55
C ASN A 58 -12.80 -15.43 -16.35
N GLY A 59 -12.97 -14.84 -15.16
CA GLY A 59 -13.24 -15.58 -13.93
C GLY A 59 -12.01 -16.27 -13.31
N LEU A 60 -10.80 -16.03 -13.84
CA LEU A 60 -9.57 -16.54 -13.24
C LEU A 60 -9.23 -15.76 -11.97
N SER A 61 -8.97 -16.49 -10.89
CA SER A 61 -8.66 -15.93 -9.57
C SER A 61 -7.60 -16.78 -8.86
N GLY A 62 -6.93 -16.17 -7.89
CA GLY A 62 -5.97 -16.82 -7.01
C GLY A 62 -4.81 -17.46 -7.76
N LYS A 63 -4.48 -18.71 -7.39
CA LYS A 63 -3.35 -19.42 -7.98
C LYS A 63 -3.50 -19.65 -9.49
N LYS A 64 -4.72 -19.84 -10.00
CA LYS A 64 -4.96 -20.03 -11.44
C LYS A 64 -4.63 -18.76 -12.23
N LEU A 65 -4.92 -17.59 -11.68
CA LEU A 65 -4.55 -16.31 -12.27
C LEU A 65 -3.02 -16.17 -12.36
N TRP A 66 -2.31 -16.52 -11.29
CA TRP A 66 -0.84 -16.53 -11.23
C TRP A 66 -0.23 -17.53 -12.23
N ASP A 67 -0.70 -18.78 -12.23
CA ASP A 67 -0.19 -19.82 -13.14
C ASP A 67 -0.40 -19.41 -14.60
N THR A 68 -1.52 -18.75 -14.90
CA THR A 68 -1.79 -18.19 -16.23
C THR A 68 -0.82 -17.08 -16.60
N ALA A 69 -0.56 -16.12 -15.70
CA ALA A 69 0.44 -15.07 -15.93
C ALA A 69 1.84 -15.64 -16.19
N CYS A 70 2.21 -16.71 -15.48
CA CYS A 70 3.47 -17.44 -15.66
C CYS A 70 3.54 -18.31 -16.93
N GLY A 71 2.49 -18.35 -17.76
CA GLY A 71 2.43 -19.19 -18.96
C GLY A 71 2.31 -20.69 -18.65
N LYS A 72 1.95 -21.05 -17.42
CA LYS A 72 1.70 -22.44 -16.97
C LYS A 72 0.20 -22.74 -16.90
N ALA A 73 -0.60 -22.03 -17.70
CA ALA A 73 -2.04 -22.26 -17.78
C ALA A 73 -2.33 -23.66 -18.35
N GLU A 74 -3.32 -24.33 -17.77
CA GLU A 74 -3.99 -25.47 -18.38
C GLU A 74 -5.46 -25.10 -18.62
N PRO A 75 -5.94 -25.00 -19.87
CA PRO A 75 -5.21 -25.10 -21.14
C PRO A 75 -4.26 -23.91 -21.42
N PRO A 76 -3.19 -24.11 -22.21
CA PRO A 76 -2.22 -23.06 -22.52
C PRO A 76 -2.85 -21.97 -23.40
N LEU A 77 -2.66 -20.71 -23.00
CA LEU A 77 -3.04 -19.55 -23.81
C LEU A 77 -2.08 -19.36 -24.99
N GLY A 78 -2.59 -18.80 -26.09
CA GLY A 78 -1.74 -18.38 -27.19
C GLY A 78 -0.78 -17.26 -26.74
N ILE A 79 0.43 -17.23 -27.30
CA ILE A 79 1.45 -16.20 -27.02
C ILE A 79 0.89 -14.75 -27.06
N PRO A 80 0.12 -14.31 -28.08
CA PRO A 80 -0.39 -12.93 -28.11
C PRO A 80 -1.44 -12.64 -27.03
N GLU A 81 -2.23 -13.65 -26.64
CA GLU A 81 -3.24 -13.52 -25.58
C GLU A 81 -2.57 -13.44 -24.21
N LEU A 82 -1.52 -14.25 -24.00
CA LEU A 82 -0.72 -14.25 -22.80
C LEU A 82 0.01 -12.92 -22.58
N GLU A 83 0.56 -12.30 -23.63
CA GLU A 83 1.19 -10.98 -23.52
C GLU A 83 0.18 -9.89 -23.11
N SER A 84 -1.01 -9.91 -23.73
CA SER A 84 -2.10 -8.99 -23.36
C SER A 84 -2.57 -9.20 -21.92
N PHE A 85 -2.65 -10.47 -21.50
CA PHE A 85 -2.98 -10.84 -20.13
C PHE A 85 -1.95 -10.32 -19.13
N ARG A 86 -0.65 -10.49 -19.41
CA ARG A 86 0.45 -10.00 -18.57
C ARG A 86 0.42 -8.48 -18.40
N LYS A 87 0.18 -7.72 -19.48
CA LYS A 87 0.02 -6.25 -19.42
C LYS A 87 -1.13 -5.84 -18.50
N ARG A 88 -2.21 -6.62 -18.46
CA ARG A 88 -3.35 -6.36 -17.56
C ARG A 88 -3.07 -6.82 -16.12
N TYR A 89 -2.26 -7.85 -15.95
CA TYR A 89 -1.89 -8.42 -14.65
C TYR A 89 -0.84 -7.58 -13.90
N GLU A 90 0.05 -6.90 -14.62
CA GLU A 90 1.10 -6.03 -14.06
C GLU A 90 0.62 -5.08 -12.93
N PRO A 91 -0.44 -4.27 -13.09
CA PRO A 91 -0.90 -3.38 -12.01
C PRO A 91 -1.43 -4.14 -10.78
N ILE A 92 -1.94 -5.36 -10.95
CA ILE A 92 -2.44 -6.19 -9.84
C ILE A 92 -1.26 -6.79 -9.07
N LEU A 93 -0.25 -7.29 -9.79
CA LEU A 93 0.99 -7.75 -9.18
C LEU A 93 1.65 -6.63 -8.38
N ASN A 94 1.71 -5.43 -8.96
CA ASN A 94 2.29 -4.26 -8.31
C ASN A 94 1.56 -3.91 -7.00
N LYS A 95 0.24 -3.84 -7.04
CA LYS A 95 -0.59 -3.56 -5.86
C LYS A 95 -0.50 -4.65 -4.80
N HIS A 96 -0.33 -5.91 -5.19
CA HIS A 96 -0.13 -7.00 -4.24
C HIS A 96 1.19 -6.81 -3.48
N ILE A 97 2.28 -6.60 -4.22
CA ILE A 97 3.62 -6.42 -3.64
C ILE A 97 3.64 -5.21 -2.70
N LEU A 98 3.16 -4.06 -3.17
CA LEU A 98 3.14 -2.83 -2.37
C LEU A 98 2.33 -3.01 -1.09
N GLY A 99 1.14 -3.60 -1.20
CA GLY A 99 0.28 -3.84 -0.06
C GLY A 99 0.89 -4.76 1.00
N LEU A 100 1.71 -5.74 0.61
CA LEU A 100 2.41 -6.60 1.58
C LEU A 100 3.51 -5.85 2.34
N ILE A 101 4.19 -4.93 1.68
CA ILE A 101 5.25 -4.11 2.27
C ILE A 101 4.62 -3.08 3.23
N GLU A 102 3.53 -2.44 2.80
CA GLU A 102 2.75 -1.51 3.63
C GLU A 102 2.20 -2.19 4.89
N ASP A 103 1.63 -3.41 4.76
CA ASP A 103 1.18 -4.19 5.91
C ASP A 103 2.33 -4.44 6.91
N GLY A 104 3.51 -4.82 6.40
CA GLY A 104 4.69 -5.05 7.24
C GLY A 104 5.14 -3.80 7.98
N GLY A 105 5.18 -2.65 7.29
CA GLY A 105 5.51 -1.36 7.90
C GLY A 105 4.48 -0.90 8.92
N HIS A 106 3.19 -1.11 8.66
CA HIS A 106 2.11 -0.77 9.57
C HIS A 106 2.13 -1.63 10.84
N ASP A 107 2.33 -2.93 10.70
CA ASP A 107 2.46 -3.87 11.81
C ASP A 107 3.69 -3.55 12.69
N ALA A 108 4.82 -3.19 12.06
CA ALA A 108 6.00 -2.71 12.80
C ALA A 108 5.72 -1.46 13.63
N ALA A 109 5.02 -0.47 13.07
CA ALA A 109 4.61 0.73 13.80
C ALA A 109 3.63 0.42 14.94
N GLY A 110 2.79 -0.60 14.78
CA GLY A 110 1.86 -1.09 15.80
C GLY A 110 2.48 -2.02 16.85
N GLY A 111 3.75 -2.41 16.69
CA GLY A 111 4.42 -3.39 17.57
C GLY A 111 3.82 -4.80 17.49
N THR A 112 3.04 -5.09 16.45
CA THR A 112 2.38 -6.37 16.21
C THR A 112 3.10 -7.11 15.09
N SER A 113 3.04 -8.44 15.08
CA SER A 113 3.55 -9.23 13.95
C SER A 113 2.49 -10.24 13.54
N ARG A 114 2.20 -10.31 12.24
CA ARG A 114 1.19 -11.21 11.67
C ARG A 114 1.83 -12.11 10.62
N SER A 115 1.29 -13.32 10.47
CA SER A 115 1.57 -14.13 9.28
C SER A 115 0.88 -13.52 8.05
N PRO A 116 1.62 -13.07 7.03
CA PRO A 116 1.01 -12.51 5.83
C PRO A 116 0.22 -13.58 5.07
N GLN A 117 -0.91 -13.18 4.46
CA GLN A 117 -1.75 -14.08 3.68
C GLN A 117 -1.20 -14.18 2.25
N ALA A 118 -1.15 -15.40 1.71
CA ALA A 118 -0.70 -15.64 0.33
C ALA A 118 -1.70 -15.15 -0.72
N THR A 119 -2.93 -14.88 -0.28
CA THR A 119 -4.05 -14.46 -1.10
C THR A 119 -4.53 -13.10 -0.63
N ARG A 120 -4.76 -12.18 -1.58
CA ARG A 120 -5.23 -10.82 -1.29
C ARG A 120 -6.25 -10.41 -2.35
N ASN A 121 -7.37 -9.83 -1.92
CA ASN A 121 -8.32 -9.25 -2.85
C ASN A 121 -7.83 -7.87 -3.31
N ILE A 122 -7.69 -7.69 -4.63
CA ILE A 122 -7.16 -6.46 -5.22
C ILE A 122 -8.23 -5.86 -6.12
N SER A 123 -8.72 -4.69 -5.72
CA SER A 123 -9.61 -3.87 -6.51
C SER A 123 -8.80 -2.84 -7.29
N THR A 124 -8.88 -2.92 -8.61
CA THR A 124 -8.34 -1.94 -9.55
C THR A 124 -9.49 -1.30 -10.32
N LEU A 125 -9.23 -0.18 -11.01
CA LEU A 125 -10.24 0.48 -11.86
C LEU A 125 -10.82 -0.43 -12.96
N ARG A 126 -10.15 -1.54 -13.27
CA ARG A 126 -10.50 -2.44 -14.39
C ARG A 126 -10.97 -3.82 -13.96
N ALA A 127 -10.71 -4.21 -12.71
CA ALA A 127 -10.92 -5.57 -12.23
C ALA A 127 -10.93 -5.61 -10.70
N ASN A 128 -11.81 -6.42 -10.14
CA ASN A 128 -11.76 -6.83 -8.74
C ASN A 128 -11.44 -8.33 -8.73
N VAL A 129 -10.23 -8.70 -8.33
CA VAL A 129 -9.77 -10.07 -8.42
C VAL A 129 -8.96 -10.48 -7.19
N GLU A 130 -9.14 -11.73 -6.80
CA GLU A 130 -8.30 -12.37 -5.81
C GLU A 130 -6.93 -12.68 -6.42
N SER A 131 -5.89 -12.02 -5.93
CA SER A 131 -4.50 -12.22 -6.34
C SER A 131 -3.81 -13.20 -5.38
N TRP A 132 -3.01 -14.11 -5.93
CA TRP A 132 -2.21 -15.06 -5.16
C TRP A 132 -0.74 -14.93 -5.52
N LEU A 133 0.12 -15.01 -4.51
CA LEU A 133 1.57 -15.05 -4.66
C LEU A 133 2.17 -16.24 -3.92
N PRO A 134 3.33 -16.77 -4.36
CA PRO A 134 4.00 -17.85 -3.65
C PRO A 134 4.35 -17.46 -2.20
N PRO A 135 3.97 -18.26 -1.18
CA PRO A 135 4.13 -17.89 0.24
C PRO A 135 5.55 -17.50 0.65
N GLN A 136 6.55 -18.09 0.01
CA GLN A 136 7.97 -17.77 0.20
C GLN A 136 8.29 -16.30 -0.11
N HIS A 137 7.75 -15.76 -1.21
CA HIS A 137 7.99 -14.36 -1.60
C HIS A 137 7.12 -13.42 -0.78
N VAL A 138 5.88 -13.82 -0.47
CA VAL A 138 4.96 -13.06 0.39
C VAL A 138 5.58 -12.79 1.76
N SER A 139 6.18 -13.81 2.37
CA SER A 139 6.86 -13.69 3.67
C SER A 139 8.08 -12.78 3.59
N ALA A 140 8.84 -12.83 2.50
CA ALA A 140 10.01 -11.98 2.29
C ALA A 140 9.60 -10.50 2.12
N LEU A 141 8.57 -10.21 1.32
CA LEU A 141 8.05 -8.86 1.08
C LEU A 141 7.51 -8.21 2.36
N TYR A 142 6.71 -8.95 3.14
CA TYR A 142 6.20 -8.48 4.42
C TYR A 142 7.32 -8.17 5.41
N LYS A 143 8.29 -9.09 5.56
CA LYS A 143 9.45 -8.89 6.44
C LYS A 143 10.30 -7.70 6.02
N ALA A 144 10.48 -7.48 4.72
CA ALA A 144 11.20 -6.31 4.22
C ALA A 144 10.54 -5.00 4.67
N GLY A 145 9.21 -4.90 4.57
CA GLY A 145 8.47 -3.74 5.09
C GLY A 145 8.58 -3.57 6.60
N TYR A 146 8.45 -4.68 7.33
CA TYR A 146 8.55 -4.70 8.80
C TYR A 146 9.94 -4.29 9.31
N GLU A 147 11.00 -4.88 8.75
CA GLU A 147 12.40 -4.57 9.09
C GLU A 147 12.75 -3.13 8.70
N ALA A 148 12.28 -2.63 7.56
CA ALA A 148 12.56 -1.26 7.14
C ALA A 148 11.94 -0.22 8.07
N ALA A 149 10.73 -0.49 8.60
CA ALA A 149 10.08 0.37 9.57
C ALA A 149 10.70 0.24 10.98
N SER A 150 11.13 -0.96 11.36
CA SER A 150 11.71 -1.23 12.69
C SER A 150 13.16 -0.77 12.82
N ASN A 151 13.95 -0.92 11.75
CA ASN A 151 15.36 -0.56 11.72
C ASN A 151 15.72 0.20 10.43
N PRO A 152 15.50 1.52 10.39
CA PRO A 152 15.74 2.33 9.20
C PRO A 152 17.23 2.35 8.77
N ALA A 153 18.16 2.00 9.65
CA ALA A 153 19.59 1.91 9.32
C ALA A 153 19.93 0.78 8.33
N ASP A 154 19.12 -0.29 8.31
CA ASP A 154 19.31 -1.45 7.43
C ASP A 154 18.59 -1.33 6.08
N VAL A 155 17.89 -0.22 5.82
CA VAL A 155 17.11 -0.01 4.59
C VAL A 155 17.90 -0.29 3.31
N PRO A 156 19.20 0.08 3.16
CA PRO A 156 19.95 -0.25 1.94
C PRO A 156 20.09 -1.76 1.70
N ARG A 157 20.31 -2.54 2.76
CA ARG A 157 20.40 -4.02 2.68
C ARG A 157 19.03 -4.62 2.37
N ILE A 158 17.99 -4.10 3.02
CA ILE A 158 16.60 -4.56 2.85
C ILE A 158 16.10 -4.25 1.43
N ALA A 159 16.45 -3.08 0.89
CA ALA A 159 16.17 -2.66 -0.47
C ALA A 159 16.72 -3.63 -1.51
N GLN A 160 17.96 -4.10 -1.33
CA GLN A 160 18.55 -5.09 -2.23
C GLN A 160 17.77 -6.41 -2.24
N GLY A 161 17.46 -6.97 -1.05
CA GLY A 161 16.70 -8.22 -0.96
C GLY A 161 15.25 -8.10 -1.48
N LEU A 162 14.64 -6.92 -1.30
CA LEU A 162 13.34 -6.59 -1.88
C LEU A 162 13.42 -6.58 -3.42
N ASP A 163 14.40 -5.89 -3.99
CA ASP A 163 14.58 -5.79 -5.45
C ASP A 163 14.86 -7.17 -6.08
N GLU A 164 15.66 -8.03 -5.43
CA GLU A 164 15.90 -9.40 -5.87
C GLU A 164 14.60 -10.24 -5.87
N THR A 165 13.78 -10.10 -4.82
CA THR A 165 12.49 -10.79 -4.71
C THR A 165 11.51 -10.32 -5.78
N CYS A 166 11.41 -9.00 -5.99
CA CYS A 166 10.57 -8.40 -7.03
C CYS A 166 11.04 -8.83 -8.43
N THR A 167 12.33 -8.77 -8.70
CA THR A 167 12.93 -9.23 -9.97
C THR A 167 12.57 -10.67 -10.27
N THR A 168 12.67 -11.55 -9.26
CA THR A 168 12.29 -12.95 -9.41
C THR A 168 10.79 -13.13 -9.72
N LEU A 169 9.92 -12.35 -9.08
CA LEU A 169 8.47 -12.42 -9.31
C LEU A 169 8.09 -11.95 -10.72
N TYR A 170 8.64 -10.82 -11.17
CA TYR A 170 8.37 -10.28 -12.50
C TYR A 170 8.97 -11.15 -13.62
N ALA A 171 10.18 -11.67 -13.42
CA ALA A 171 10.80 -12.61 -14.36
C ALA A 171 9.96 -13.88 -14.54
N ARG A 172 9.28 -14.36 -13.48
CA ARG A 172 8.37 -15.51 -13.58
C ARG A 172 7.12 -15.23 -14.41
N CYS A 173 6.67 -13.99 -14.46
CA CYS A 173 5.54 -13.57 -15.29
C CYS A 173 5.99 -13.06 -16.66
N ASP A 174 7.29 -12.99 -16.94
CA ASP A 174 7.86 -12.42 -18.16
C ASP A 174 7.34 -10.98 -18.40
N ILE A 175 7.30 -10.21 -17.31
CA ILE A 175 6.90 -8.79 -17.26
C ILE A 175 8.16 -7.97 -16.98
N ASP A 176 8.36 -6.88 -17.74
CA ASP A 176 9.49 -5.98 -17.56
C ASP A 176 9.35 -5.14 -16.27
N ILE A 177 10.42 -5.08 -15.47
CA ILE A 177 10.50 -4.16 -14.33
C ILE A 177 11.06 -2.84 -14.84
N GLY A 178 10.19 -1.84 -14.98
CA GLY A 178 10.64 -0.51 -15.41
C GLY A 178 11.58 0.19 -14.41
N LEU A 179 11.22 0.25 -13.12
CA LEU A 179 12.02 0.88 -12.07
C LEU A 179 12.27 -0.10 -10.91
N PRO A 180 13.44 -0.04 -10.24
CA PRO A 180 13.68 -0.84 -9.04
C PRO A 180 12.61 -0.53 -7.98
N TYR A 181 12.11 -1.58 -7.34
CA TYR A 181 10.94 -1.49 -6.47
C TYR A 181 11.26 -0.75 -5.18
N SER A 182 12.49 -0.90 -4.70
CA SER A 182 13.05 -0.17 -3.56
C SER A 182 12.98 1.35 -3.73
N GLN A 183 13.26 1.87 -4.93
CA GLN A 183 13.13 3.30 -5.18
C GLN A 183 11.67 3.75 -5.06
N ARG A 184 10.70 2.98 -5.56
CA ARG A 184 9.29 3.36 -5.42
C ARG A 184 8.83 3.33 -3.96
N VAL A 185 9.21 2.30 -3.22
CA VAL A 185 8.77 2.10 -1.83
C VAL A 185 9.46 3.07 -0.86
N PHE A 186 10.78 3.21 -0.95
CA PHE A 186 11.57 3.96 0.04
C PHE A 186 11.75 5.43 -0.32
N ASN A 187 11.65 5.82 -1.60
CA ASN A 187 11.65 7.23 -1.97
C ASN A 187 10.34 7.92 -1.56
N ASP A 188 9.19 7.23 -1.67
CA ASP A 188 7.91 7.74 -1.19
C ASP A 188 7.89 7.85 0.35
N ALA A 189 8.48 6.88 1.07
CA ALA A 189 8.64 6.96 2.53
C ALA A 189 9.52 8.14 2.97
N SER A 190 10.57 8.46 2.20
CA SER A 190 11.46 9.60 2.47
C SER A 190 10.78 10.95 2.16
N SER A 191 9.92 10.99 1.14
CA SER A 191 9.21 12.21 0.72
C SER A 191 8.05 12.56 1.65
N ASN A 192 7.38 11.56 2.24
CA ASN A 192 6.24 11.78 3.14
C ASN A 192 6.65 12.23 4.56
N ASN A 193 7.95 12.21 4.89
CA ASN A 193 8.49 12.67 6.18
C ASN A 193 9.05 14.12 6.12
N GLY A 194 8.91 14.81 4.99
CA GLY A 194 9.39 16.19 4.77
C GLY A 194 8.31 17.28 4.82
N GLY A 195 7.09 16.95 5.25
CA GLY A 195 5.90 17.78 5.04
C GLY A 195 5.37 18.54 6.25
N ASP A 196 6.21 19.10 7.13
CA ASP A 196 5.78 20.20 8.00
C ASP A 196 6.96 21.12 8.35
N SER A 197 7.27 22.03 7.43
CA SER A 197 7.97 23.29 7.74
C SER A 197 7.66 24.27 6.62
N GLY A 198 7.02 25.37 7.01
CA GLY A 198 6.19 26.18 6.14
C GLY A 198 6.89 26.95 5.03
N ALA A 199 6.11 27.25 3.98
CA ALA A 199 6.07 28.54 3.31
C ALA A 199 4.94 28.54 2.26
N SER A 200 3.68 28.60 2.71
CA SER A 200 2.57 28.94 1.79
C SER A 200 2.59 30.45 1.56
N ALA A 201 3.30 30.84 0.50
CA ALA A 201 3.04 32.07 -0.23
C ALA A 201 1.67 32.00 -0.93
N ALA A 202 1.10 33.20 -1.17
CA ALA A 202 -0.19 33.55 -1.79
C ALA A 202 -1.30 33.77 -0.73
N MET A 203 -1.56 34.98 -0.23
CA MET A 203 -1.80 36.26 -0.91
C MET A 203 -2.79 36.12 -2.06
N LEU A 204 -4.09 36.12 -1.75
CA LEU A 204 -5.15 36.37 -2.74
C LEU A 204 -6.50 36.68 -2.06
N LEU A 205 -6.69 37.90 -1.53
CA LEU A 205 -8.03 38.50 -1.41
C LEU A 205 -7.96 39.99 -1.03
N GLU A 206 -8.00 40.93 -1.99
CA GLU A 206 -8.67 42.21 -1.75
C GLU A 206 -9.09 42.84 -3.10
N GLY A 207 -10.35 43.24 -3.18
CA GLY A 207 -11.05 43.69 -4.39
C GLY A 207 -10.76 45.14 -4.81
N PRO A 208 -11.50 45.63 -5.85
CA PRO A 208 -11.07 46.74 -6.69
C PRO A 208 -11.63 48.09 -6.24
N HIS A 209 -10.80 49.14 -6.14
CA HIS A 209 -11.29 50.53 -6.16
C HIS A 209 -10.29 51.52 -6.82
N ALA A 210 -10.75 52.02 -7.98
CA ALA A 210 -10.71 53.37 -8.53
C ALA A 210 -9.49 54.31 -8.37
N ASP A 211 -9.05 54.73 -9.57
CA ASP A 211 -8.74 56.10 -10.03
C ASP A 211 -7.34 56.73 -9.90
N PRO A 212 -6.98 57.63 -10.85
CA PRO A 212 -5.64 57.71 -11.41
C PRO A 212 -4.97 59.07 -11.17
N ALA A 213 -3.64 59.10 -11.10
CA ALA A 213 -2.88 60.32 -11.36
C ALA A 213 -1.41 60.00 -11.65
N GLN A 214 -0.95 60.44 -12.83
CA GLN A 214 0.27 61.23 -13.07
C GLN A 214 1.65 60.64 -12.66
N ASN A 215 2.78 60.87 -13.32
CA ASN A 215 3.21 61.42 -14.60
C ASN A 215 4.76 61.40 -14.52
N GLY A 216 5.47 61.06 -15.59
CA GLY A 216 6.93 61.27 -15.75
C GLY A 216 7.85 60.35 -14.91
N VAL A 217 9.08 60.05 -15.27
CA VAL A 217 10.03 60.68 -16.19
C VAL A 217 11.02 59.61 -16.69
N ALA A 218 11.49 59.77 -17.93
CA ALA A 218 12.52 58.96 -18.59
C ALA A 218 13.94 59.23 -18.05
N ASP A 219 14.82 58.22 -18.12
CA ASP A 219 16.27 58.34 -18.37
C ASP A 219 16.80 56.90 -18.66
N ALA A 220 17.05 56.50 -19.90
CA ALA A 220 18.28 56.66 -20.68
C ALA A 220 19.57 56.27 -19.94
N GLY A 221 20.29 55.26 -20.47
CA GLY A 221 21.61 54.87 -19.98
C GLY A 221 22.10 53.55 -20.56
N ALA A 222 22.68 53.61 -21.76
CA ALA A 222 23.32 52.50 -22.46
C ALA A 222 24.79 52.32 -22.03
N GLN A 223 25.29 51.08 -22.02
CA GLN A 223 26.59 50.60 -22.55
C GLN A 223 26.76 49.11 -22.16
N ALA A 224 26.92 48.19 -23.12
CA ALA A 224 28.19 47.77 -23.74
C ALA A 224 29.22 47.35 -22.67
N GLY A 225 29.76 46.14 -22.60
CA GLY A 225 29.92 45.02 -23.52
C GLY A 225 31.28 44.43 -23.18
N ASP A 226 31.40 43.12 -23.00
CA ASP A 226 32.68 42.43 -23.18
C ASP A 226 32.44 40.92 -23.31
N PHE A 227 32.85 40.39 -24.47
CA PHE A 227 32.74 38.99 -24.84
C PHE A 227 34.19 38.48 -24.93
N GLU A 228 34.69 37.91 -23.84
CA GLU A 228 36.03 37.32 -23.76
C GLU A 228 35.98 35.88 -24.27
N VAL A 229 36.67 35.61 -25.38
CA VAL A 229 36.93 34.30 -25.97
C VAL A 229 38.44 34.14 -26.07
N ASP A 230 38.99 33.04 -25.53
CA ASP A 230 40.00 32.15 -26.17
C ASP A 230 40.69 31.23 -25.12
N PRO A 231 41.52 30.23 -25.52
CA PRO A 231 41.44 29.34 -26.68
C PRO A 231 41.67 27.84 -26.32
N VAL A 232 41.38 26.99 -27.31
CA VAL A 232 41.66 25.54 -27.35
C VAL A 232 43.17 25.27 -27.50
N SER A 233 43.72 24.31 -26.75
CA SER A 233 45.04 23.72 -27.03
C SER A 233 44.96 22.19 -27.15
N ARG A 234 45.19 21.78 -28.41
CA ARG A 234 45.78 20.55 -28.97
C ARG A 234 45.81 19.24 -28.17
#